data_AF-A0A640V571-F1
#
_entry.id   AF-A0A640V571-F1
#
_cell.length_a   1.000
_cell.length_b   1.000
_cell.length_c   1.000
_cell.angle_alpha   90.00
_cell.angle_beta   90.00
_cell.angle_gamma   90.00
#
_symmetry.space_group_name_H-M   'P 1'
#
loop_
_entity.id
_entity.type
_entity.pdbx_description
1 polymer ?
#
loop_
_entity_poly.entity_id
_entity_poly.type
_entity_poly.pdbx_seq_one_letter_code
_entity_poly.pdbx_strand_id
1 'polypeptide(L)' 'MHMLNEIGDPQQAGPWLDEALAGKRKITGFGHRVYKHGDSRVPITQEATYLLVA' A
#
# COMPACT_ATOMS: atom_id res chain seq x y z
N MET A 1 5.30 9.79 -2.37
CA MET A 1 4.87 8.43 -2.77
C MET A 1 6.07 7.62 -3.28
N HIS A 2 7.12 7.43 -2.48
CA HIS A 2 8.37 6.82 -2.97
C HIS A 2 8.22 5.34 -3.32
N MET A 3 7.52 4.55 -2.50
CA MET A 3 7.29 3.13 -2.75
C MET A 3 6.52 2.89 -4.07
N LEU A 4 5.47 3.68 -4.34
CA LEU A 4 4.70 3.53 -5.58
C LEU A 4 5.53 3.93 -6.81
N ASN A 5 6.39 4.95 -6.69
CA ASN A 5 7.31 5.32 -7.75
C ASN A 5 8.40 4.26 -7.99
N GLU A 6 8.84 3.55 -6.94
CA GLU A 6 9.77 2.41 -7.04
C GLU A 6 9.15 1.23 -7.79
N ILE A 7 7.86 0.95 -7.56
CA ILE A 7 7.11 -0.11 -8.26
C ILE A 7 6.91 0.26 -9.74
N GLY A 8 6.49 1.50 -10.02
CA GLY A 8 6.36 2.05 -11.38
C GLY A 8 5.17 1.52 -12.19
N ASP A 9 5.04 0.21 -12.35
CA ASP A 9 3.98 -0.45 -13.11
C ASP A 9 3.14 -1.40 -12.21
N PRO A 10 1.80 -1.40 -12.31
CA PRO A 10 0.95 -2.29 -11.52
C PRO A 10 1.30 -3.78 -11.63
N GLN A 11 1.79 -4.25 -12.79
CA GLN A 11 2.19 -5.63 -13.01
C GLN A 11 3.45 -6.01 -12.22
N GLN A 12 4.27 -5.04 -11.82
CA GLN A 12 5.48 -5.25 -11.01
C GLN A 12 5.19 -5.29 -9.51
N ALA A 13 3.96 -5.01 -9.08
CA ALA A 13 3.61 -4.98 -7.65
C ALA A 13 3.82 -6.32 -6.95
N GLY A 14 3.49 -7.44 -7.60
CA GLY A 14 3.68 -8.80 -7.05
C GLY A 14 5.16 -9.13 -6.83
N PRO A 15 5.99 -9.11 -7.89
CA PRO A 15 7.44 -9.35 -7.76
C PRO A 15 8.13 -8.42 -6.76
N TRP A 16 7.79 -7.13 -6.75
CA TRP A 16 8.35 -6.17 -5.80
C TRP A 16 7.99 -6.52 -4.35
N LEU A 17 6.75 -6.97 -4.12
CA LEU A 17 6.28 -7.38 -2.79
C LEU A 17 7.02 -8.63 -2.31
N ASP A 18 7.20 -9.63 -3.17
CA ASP A 18 7.93 -10.87 -2.84
C ASP A 18 9.37 -10.56 -2.40
N GLU A 19 10.09 -9.72 -3.16
CA GLU A 19 11.43 -9.26 -2.80
C GLU A 19 11.43 -8.47 -1.49
N ALA A 20 10.46 -7.58 -1.29
CA ALA A 20 10.37 -6.77 -0.08
C ALA A 20 10.14 -7.62 1.16
N LEU A 21 9.27 -8.64 1.08
CA LEU A 21 9.01 -9.56 2.17
C LEU A 21 10.21 -10.47 2.45
N ALA A 22 10.86 -11.00 1.41
CA ALA A 22 12.09 -11.79 1.56
C ALA A 22 13.21 -10.99 2.26
N GLY A 23 13.33 -9.70 1.93
CA GLY A 23 14.26 -8.76 2.56
C GLY A 23 13.81 -8.22 3.92
N LYS A 24 12.66 -8.66 4.46
CA LYS A 24 12.05 -8.15 5.70
C LYS A 24 11.89 -6.62 5.71
N ARG A 25 11.70 -6.01 4.53
CA ARG A 25 11.44 -4.58 4.38
C ARG A 25 10.07 -4.25 4.96
N LYS A 26 9.93 -3.05 5.53
CA LYS A 26 8.63 -2.53 5.96
C LYS A 26 7.87 -2.02 4.74
N ILE A 27 6.64 -2.49 4.54
CA ILE A 27 5.79 -2.02 3.45
C ILE A 27 5.06 -0.75 3.93
N THR A 28 5.42 0.41 3.37
CA THR A 28 4.80 1.68 3.77
C THR A 28 3.32 1.71 3.43
N GLY A 29 2.49 2.14 4.38
CA GLY A 29 1.02 2.13 4.27
C GLY A 29 0.35 0.89 4.87
N PHE A 30 1.13 -0.11 5.29
CA PHE A 30 0.61 -1.33 5.92
C PHE A 30 1.10 -1.51 7.35
N GLY A 31 0.27 -2.16 8.16
CA GLY A 31 0.53 -2.43 9.57
C GLY A 31 0.09 -1.28 10.48
N HIS A 32 -0.59 -1.63 11.58
CA HIS A 32 -1.03 -0.67 12.56
C HIS A 32 -0.85 -1.22 13.98
N ARG A 33 -0.41 -0.35 14.90
CA ARG A 33 -0.18 -0.72 16.31
C ARG A 33 -1.47 -1.18 16.97
N VAL A 34 -2.54 -0.40 16.77
CA VAL A 34 -3.86 -0.59 17.38
C VAL A 34 -4.78 -1.43 16.49
N TYR A 35 -5.14 -0.93 15.30
CA TYR A 35 -6.03 -1.65 14.37
C TYR A 35 -5.48 -3.02 13.94
N LYS A 36 -6.25 -4.08 14.23
CA LYS A 36 -5.96 -5.47 13.84
C LYS A 36 -6.86 -6.01 12.73
N HIS A 37 -8.00 -5.34 12.51
CA HIS A 37 -9.04 -5.75 11.55
C HIS A 37 -9.37 -4.62 10.58
N GLY A 38 -8.33 -3.95 10.06
CA GLY A 38 -8.46 -2.79 9.18
C GLY A 38 -8.49 -1.46 9.91
N ASP A 39 -7.96 -0.43 9.26
CA ASP A 39 -7.99 0.95 9.74
C ASP A 39 -9.32 1.60 9.30
N SER A 40 -10.11 2.07 10.27
CA SER A 40 -11.46 2.60 10.03
C SER A 40 -11.50 3.85 9.16
N ARG A 41 -10.36 4.50 8.94
CA ARG A 41 -10.23 5.71 8.10
C ARG A 41 -10.00 5.39 6.63
N VAL A 42 -9.55 4.17 6.33
CA VAL A 42 -9.21 3.74 4.96
C VAL A 42 -10.41 3.81 4.02
N PRO A 43 -11.63 3.36 4.38
CA PRO A 43 -12.76 3.39 3.45
C PRO A 43 -13.05 4.80 2.89
N ILE A 44 -13.09 5.81 3.78
CA ILE A 44 -13.34 7.21 3.39
C ILE A 44 -12.21 7.75 2.51
N THR A 45 -10.97 7.47 2.88
CA THR A 45 -9.80 7.97 2.14
C THR A 45 -9.69 7.30 0.76
N GLN A 46 -10.01 6.01 0.68
CA GLN A 46 -10.02 5.24 -0.56
C GLN A 46 -11.10 5.75 -1.51
N GLU A 47 -12.31 6.01 -1.02
CA GLU A 47 -13.39 6.62 -1.80
C GLU A 47 -12.98 7.99 -2.36
N ALA A 48 -12.45 8.88 -1.51
CA ALA A 48 -11.96 10.18 -1.96
C ALA A 48 -10.84 10.07 -2.99
N THR A 49 -9.96 9.07 -2.85
CA THR A 49 -8.89 8.82 -3.83
C THR A 49 -9.49 8.41 -5.17
N TYR A 50 -10.44 7.49 -5.21
CA TYR A 50 -11.08 7.06 -6.46
C TYR A 50 -11.77 8.20 -7.20
N LEU A 51 -12.41 9.13 -6.49
CA LEU A 51 -13.00 10.33 -7.10
C LEU A 51 -11.98 11.26 -7.76
N LEU A 52 -10.71 11.24 -7.32
CA LEU A 52 -9.66 12.09 -7.89
C LEU A 52 -8.99 11.47 -9.13
N VAL A 53 -9.11 10.15 -9.32
CA VAL A 53 -8.50 9.43 -10.46
C VAL A 53 -9.50 9.06 -11.55
N ALA A 54 -10.79 9.34 -11.33
CA ALA A 54 -11.86 9.24 -12.30
C ALA A 54 -11.92 10.49 -13.19
#